data_AF-A0AAJ7U932-F1
#
_entry.id   AF-A0AAJ7U932-F1
#
_cell.length_a   1.000
_cell.length_b   1.000
_cell.length_c   1.000
_cell.angle_alpha   90.00
_cell.angle_beta   90.00
_cell.angle_gamma   90.00
#
_symmetry.space_group_name_H-M   'P 1'
#
loop_
_entity.id
_entity.type
_entity.pdbx_description
1 polymer ?
#
loop_
_entity_poly.entity_id
_entity_poly.type
_entity_poly.pdbx_seq_one_letter_code
_entity_poly.pdbx_strand_id
1 'polypeptide(L)'
;MGTCTYTASIPCNQSSNLPHFNVETTNEHRGGNTAVSYVKEVHVEVYGHRITLGQGRRVLCPHVTHLNVIAVEYHLDCVNCVTSVVQVDGLRLTPPFFISGVYIQLSGSYVVLETDFNLVVRFDGNHHVEIVVPGEYTGELCGICGNFNGDGSDDNLKPDGSAAASSSELGNSWRVFNSSDDDCQDDTGEIPPCDENDKNLYESNTFCGIITGPEGAFKECHAVLPPQVFFDNCVFDLCATGGDHGSLCQALQAYADQCAQAGVIVTWRNNTFCPFPCEPGSHYESCAPPCPATCSNASLPGGCNQQCAEGCVCDDGFVLSGDKCVPTDQCGCLDNNGHYHPVS
;
A
#
# COMPACT_ATOMS: atom_id res chain seq x y z
N MET A 1 11.52 -14.32 5.74
CA MET A 1 11.07 -12.97 5.30
C MET A 1 11.29 -11.99 6.44
N GLY A 2 11.98 -10.87 6.20
CA GLY A 2 12.37 -9.96 7.28
C GLY A 2 11.31 -8.92 7.67
N THR A 3 11.32 -8.49 8.94
CA THR A 3 10.30 -7.65 9.59
C THR A 3 10.81 -6.25 9.96
N CYS A 4 11.78 -5.75 9.22
CA CYS A 4 12.41 -4.47 9.49
C CYS A 4 11.84 -3.36 8.61
N THR A 5 12.27 -2.13 8.89
CA THR A 5 12.20 -1.02 7.94
C THR A 5 13.32 -1.13 6.91
N TYR A 6 12.97 -0.98 5.64
CA TYR A 6 13.89 -1.01 4.52
C TYR A 6 13.73 0.20 3.61
N THR A 7 14.83 0.69 3.04
CA THR A 7 14.79 1.72 2.00
C THR A 7 14.34 1.12 0.66
N ALA A 8 13.14 1.50 0.22
CA ALA A 8 12.57 1.05 -1.05
C ALA A 8 13.16 1.85 -2.23
N SER A 9 13.15 3.18 -2.13
CA SER A 9 13.68 4.06 -3.17
C SER A 9 14.16 5.40 -2.60
N ILE A 10 15.36 5.82 -2.99
CA ILE A 10 15.97 7.10 -2.62
C ILE A 10 16.88 7.60 -3.77
N PRO A 11 16.97 8.91 -4.05
CA PRO A 11 18.00 9.46 -4.92
C PRO A 11 19.39 9.29 -4.28
N CYS A 12 20.27 8.51 -4.91
CA CYS A 12 21.64 8.27 -4.42
C CYS A 12 22.63 9.36 -4.87
N ASN A 13 22.36 10.03 -5.98
CA ASN A 13 23.26 11.02 -6.55
C ASN A 13 22.89 12.45 -6.12
N GLN A 14 23.54 12.91 -5.06
CA GLN A 14 23.37 14.27 -4.52
C GLN A 14 23.82 15.39 -5.47
N SER A 15 24.40 15.06 -6.63
CA SER A 15 24.87 16.03 -7.62
C SER A 15 23.74 16.55 -8.53
N SER A 16 22.57 15.91 -8.50
CA SER A 16 21.41 16.31 -9.30
C SER A 16 20.68 17.50 -8.64
N ASN A 17 20.14 18.42 -9.45
CA ASN A 17 19.27 19.50 -8.95
C ASN A 17 17.82 19.01 -8.74
N LEU A 18 17.61 17.69 -8.65
CA LEU A 18 16.30 17.09 -8.50
C LEU A 18 15.83 17.20 -7.05
N PRO A 19 14.51 17.32 -6.80
CA PRO A 19 13.97 17.23 -5.45
C PRO A 19 14.40 15.94 -4.74
N HIS A 20 14.74 16.04 -3.46
CA HIS A 20 15.08 14.87 -2.67
C HIS A 20 13.82 14.24 -2.07
N PHE A 21 13.76 12.90 -2.05
CA PHE A 21 12.79 12.13 -1.29
C PHE A 21 13.43 10.85 -0.74
N ASN A 22 12.81 10.20 0.24
CA ASN A 22 13.18 8.85 0.70
C ASN A 22 11.89 8.08 0.96
N VAL A 23 11.73 6.90 0.34
CA VAL A 23 10.62 5.99 0.60
C VAL A 23 11.13 4.76 1.31
N GLU A 24 10.60 4.51 2.50
CA GLU A 24 10.91 3.35 3.33
C GLU A 24 9.64 2.52 3.54
N THR A 25 9.79 1.21 3.66
CA THR A 25 8.69 0.28 3.97
C THR A 25 9.02 -0.54 5.20
N THR A 26 8.08 -0.62 6.13
CA THR A 26 8.20 -1.38 7.37
C THR A 26 7.38 -2.65 7.26
N ASN A 27 8.02 -3.80 7.45
CA ASN A 27 7.36 -5.10 7.34
C ASN A 27 7.02 -5.69 8.72
N GLU A 28 5.96 -6.50 8.79
CA GLU A 28 5.58 -7.22 10.00
C GLU A 28 5.08 -8.64 9.69
N HIS A 29 5.13 -9.53 10.68
CA HIS A 29 4.37 -10.77 10.65
C HIS A 29 2.93 -10.54 11.08
N ARG A 30 1.99 -11.30 10.50
CA ARG A 30 0.55 -11.16 10.79
C ARG A 30 -0.10 -12.50 11.12
N GLY A 31 -1.12 -12.46 11.97
CA GLY A 31 -1.96 -13.63 12.25
C GLY A 31 -1.23 -14.83 12.86
N GLY A 32 -0.04 -14.62 13.44
CA GLY A 32 0.81 -15.69 13.97
C GLY A 32 1.57 -16.49 12.92
N ASN A 33 1.46 -16.16 11.62
CA ASN A 33 2.27 -16.75 10.57
C ASN A 33 3.58 -15.96 10.43
N THR A 34 4.71 -16.63 10.70
CA THR A 34 6.06 -16.06 10.58
C THR A 34 6.78 -16.47 9.30
N ALA A 35 6.14 -17.25 8.42
CA ALA A 35 6.72 -17.65 7.14
C ALA A 35 6.76 -16.49 6.13
N VAL A 36 5.81 -15.55 6.26
CA VAL A 36 5.69 -14.37 5.40
C VAL A 36 5.62 -13.10 6.23
N SER A 37 6.00 -11.98 5.62
CA SER A 37 5.86 -10.65 6.19
C SER A 37 5.09 -9.74 5.24
N TYR A 38 4.38 -8.77 5.79
CA TYR A 38 3.57 -7.82 5.03
C TYR A 38 4.02 -6.39 5.31
N VAL A 39 3.88 -5.51 4.32
CA VAL A 39 4.08 -4.07 4.55
C VAL A 39 3.03 -3.58 5.53
N LYS A 40 3.49 -3.05 6.66
CA LYS A 40 2.70 -2.45 7.73
C LYS A 40 2.58 -0.95 7.55
N GLU A 41 3.69 -0.29 7.23
CA GLU A 41 3.79 1.15 7.10
C GLU A 41 4.68 1.53 5.92
N VAL A 42 4.33 2.63 5.26
CA VAL A 42 5.17 3.28 4.26
C VAL A 42 5.54 4.66 4.77
N HIS A 43 6.83 4.96 4.81
CA HIS A 43 7.34 6.26 5.24
C HIS A 43 7.88 7.01 4.04
N VAL A 44 7.43 8.25 3.87
CA VAL A 44 7.88 9.16 2.80
C VAL A 44 8.48 10.39 3.45
N GLU A 45 9.78 10.58 3.27
CA GLU A 45 10.46 11.81 3.66
C GLU A 45 10.60 12.72 2.44
N VAL A 46 9.96 13.89 2.48
CA VAL A 46 9.98 14.86 1.39
C VAL A 46 9.72 16.26 1.94
N TYR A 47 10.40 17.26 1.38
CA TYR A 47 10.27 18.66 1.82
C TYR A 47 10.43 18.91 3.33
N GLY A 48 11.22 18.07 4.00
CA GLY A 48 11.48 18.16 5.44
C GLY A 48 10.37 17.58 6.33
N HIS A 49 9.35 16.95 5.74
CA HIS A 49 8.30 16.24 6.46
C HIS A 49 8.54 14.73 6.42
N ARG A 50 8.20 14.02 7.49
CA ARG A 50 8.06 12.55 7.49
C ARG A 50 6.58 12.18 7.50
N ILE A 51 6.13 11.60 6.41
CA ILE A 51 4.73 11.20 6.19
C ILE A 51 4.65 9.67 6.27
N THR A 52 3.85 9.14 7.18
CA THR A 52 3.63 7.69 7.36
C THR A 52 2.23 7.31 6.89
N LEU A 53 2.14 6.34 5.97
CA LEU A 53 0.92 5.68 5.53
C LEU A 53 0.81 4.34 6.27
N GLY A 54 -0.21 4.18 7.12
CA GLY A 54 -0.33 3.00 8.00
C GLY A 54 -1.35 1.96 7.53
N GLN A 55 -1.28 0.77 8.14
CA GLN A 55 -2.17 -0.36 7.89
C GLN A 55 -3.67 -0.04 8.11
N GLY A 56 -4.52 -0.77 7.40
CA GLY A 56 -5.95 -0.97 7.61
C GLY A 56 -6.85 0.15 7.09
N ARG A 57 -6.28 1.27 6.64
CA ARG A 57 -7.00 2.56 6.61
C ARG A 57 -7.74 2.85 7.94
N ARG A 58 -7.34 2.17 9.01
CA ARG A 58 -8.05 1.99 10.28
C ARG A 58 -7.02 1.55 11.32
N VAL A 59 -7.06 2.18 12.50
CA VAL A 59 -6.16 1.84 13.60
C VAL A 59 -6.82 0.79 14.50
N LEU A 60 -6.09 -0.28 14.83
CA LEU A 60 -6.36 -1.13 16.00
C LEU A 60 -5.95 -0.36 17.27
N CYS A 61 -6.92 -0.05 18.13
CA CYS A 61 -6.61 0.42 19.48
C CYS A 61 -5.90 -0.69 20.26
N PRO A 62 -4.77 -0.44 20.94
CA PRO A 62 -4.23 -1.41 21.88
C PRO A 62 -5.28 -1.64 22.97
N HIS A 63 -5.78 -2.87 23.04
CA HIS A 63 -6.57 -3.33 24.16
C HIS A 63 -5.66 -3.27 25.40
N VAL A 64 -5.86 -2.28 26.28
CA VAL A 64 -5.15 -2.23 27.57
C VAL A 64 -5.74 -3.31 28.45
N THR A 65 -5.22 -4.54 28.36
CA THR A 65 -5.42 -5.55 29.38
C THR A 65 -4.52 -5.21 30.57
N HIS A 66 -5.18 -4.98 31.71
CA HIS A 66 -4.64 -4.85 33.07
C HIS A 66 -4.14 -3.46 33.50
N LEU A 67 -5.09 -2.64 33.96
CA LEU A 67 -4.86 -1.78 35.12
C LEU A 67 -5.94 -2.06 36.17
N ASN A 68 -5.53 -2.72 37.25
CA ASN A 68 -6.30 -2.76 38.50
C ASN A 68 -6.27 -1.37 39.12
N VAL A 69 -7.26 -0.52 38.80
CA VAL A 69 -7.50 0.72 39.53
C VAL A 69 -8.96 0.76 39.99
N ILE A 70 -9.09 1.01 41.29
CA ILE A 70 -10.31 1.06 42.09
C ILE A 70 -11.27 2.10 41.50
N ALA A 71 -12.53 1.69 41.35
CA ALA A 71 -13.63 2.48 40.82
C ALA A 71 -13.71 3.88 41.42
N VAL A 72 -13.53 4.89 40.57
CA VAL A 72 -14.15 6.20 40.70
C VAL A 72 -14.80 6.45 39.36
N GLU A 73 -16.12 6.60 39.34
CA GLU A 73 -16.92 6.90 38.16
C GLU A 73 -16.39 8.16 37.48
N TYR A 74 -15.56 7.97 36.45
CA TYR A 74 -15.46 8.88 35.33
C TYR A 74 -15.86 8.08 34.10
N HIS A 75 -16.83 8.61 33.36
CA HIS A 75 -17.16 8.20 32.00
C HIS A 75 -15.85 8.15 31.20
N LEU A 76 -15.27 6.96 31.04
CA LEU A 76 -14.30 6.70 29.98
C LEU A 76 -15.13 6.45 28.73
N ASP A 77 -15.62 7.56 28.18
CA ASP A 77 -16.13 7.63 26.83
C ASP A 77 -14.99 7.25 25.88
N CYS A 78 -14.94 5.97 25.52
CA CYS A 78 -14.45 5.56 24.21
C CYS A 78 -15.47 6.05 23.17
N VAL A 79 -15.51 7.36 22.95
CA VAL A 79 -16.35 8.00 21.94
C VAL A 79 -15.34 8.79 21.10
N ASN A 80 -15.22 8.41 19.82
CA ASN A 80 -14.44 9.06 18.75
C ASN A 80 -13.13 8.34 18.38
N CYS A 81 -13.22 7.15 17.79
CA CYS A 81 -12.16 6.63 16.93
C CYS A 81 -12.10 7.47 15.65
N VAL A 82 -11.25 8.50 15.60
CA VAL A 82 -10.96 9.21 14.34
C VAL A 82 -10.10 8.29 13.47
N THR A 83 -10.59 7.95 12.29
CA THR A 83 -9.87 7.14 11.28
C THR A 83 -8.80 8.00 10.61
N SER A 84 -7.69 8.21 11.31
CA SER A 84 -6.52 8.90 10.73
C SER A 84 -5.55 7.87 10.16
N VAL A 85 -5.49 7.81 8.84
CA VAL A 85 -4.68 6.84 8.06
C VAL A 85 -3.26 7.34 7.83
N VAL A 86 -3.05 8.65 7.97
CA VAL A 86 -1.80 9.31 7.64
C VAL A 86 -1.28 10.10 8.83
N GLN A 87 0.00 9.91 9.14
CA GLN A 87 0.70 10.67 10.17
C GLN A 87 1.76 11.55 9.51
N VAL A 88 1.77 12.84 9.84
CA VAL A 88 2.77 13.80 9.37
C VAL A 88 3.48 14.40 10.58
N ASP A 89 4.78 14.14 10.71
CA ASP A 89 5.61 14.63 11.83
C ASP A 89 5.02 14.31 13.22
N GLY A 90 4.35 13.15 13.33
CA GLY A 90 3.68 12.72 14.57
C GLY A 90 2.20 13.12 14.67
N LEU A 91 1.73 14.04 13.83
CA LEU A 91 0.33 14.48 13.80
C LEU A 91 -0.51 13.62 12.87
N ARG A 92 -1.63 13.10 13.40
CA ARG A 92 -2.60 12.31 12.65
C ARG A 92 -3.54 13.22 11.88
N LEU A 93 -3.65 13.01 10.56
CA LEU A 93 -4.49 13.81 9.66
C LEU A 93 -5.42 12.92 8.84
N THR A 94 -6.59 13.47 8.49
CA THR A 94 -7.59 12.81 7.65
C THR A 94 -7.51 13.35 6.22
N PRO A 95 -7.20 12.49 5.22
CA PRO A 95 -7.23 12.90 3.82
C PRO A 95 -8.64 13.34 3.36
N PRO A 96 -8.76 14.22 2.35
CA PRO A 96 -7.65 14.85 1.63
C PRO A 96 -7.08 16.09 2.35
N PHE A 97 -5.78 16.32 2.20
CA PHE A 97 -5.11 17.55 2.66
C PHE A 97 -3.85 17.85 1.84
N PHE A 98 -3.35 19.08 1.95
CA PHE A 98 -2.14 19.56 1.29
C PHE A 98 -1.12 20.06 2.31
N ILE A 99 0.14 19.70 2.14
CA ILE A 99 1.25 20.18 2.95
C ILE A 99 2.51 20.34 2.11
N SER A 100 3.07 21.55 2.08
CA SER A 100 4.39 21.84 1.50
C SER A 100 4.65 21.25 0.11
N GLY A 101 3.69 21.36 -0.82
CA GLY A 101 3.85 20.79 -2.18
C GLY A 101 3.45 19.32 -2.30
N VAL A 102 2.97 18.70 -1.22
CA VAL A 102 2.49 17.32 -1.16
C VAL A 102 0.98 17.32 -0.99
N TYR A 103 0.28 16.60 -1.84
CA TYR A 103 -1.15 16.36 -1.75
C TYR A 103 -1.43 14.90 -1.40
N ILE A 104 -2.25 14.69 -0.37
CA ILE A 104 -2.58 13.37 0.13
C ILE A 104 -4.09 13.17 0.03
N GLN A 105 -4.54 12.05 -0.56
CA GLN A 105 -5.96 11.71 -0.69
C GLN A 105 -6.21 10.19 -0.65
N LEU A 106 -7.48 9.82 -0.61
CA LEU A 106 -7.92 8.44 -0.89
C LEU A 106 -8.30 8.31 -2.37
N SER A 107 -7.92 7.19 -2.98
CA SER A 107 -8.18 6.89 -4.39
C SER A 107 -8.39 5.38 -4.56
N GLY A 108 -9.63 4.96 -4.79
CA GLY A 108 -10.01 3.54 -4.78
C GLY A 108 -9.60 2.87 -3.47
N SER A 109 -8.79 1.81 -3.56
CA SER A 109 -8.26 1.09 -2.41
C SER A 109 -6.99 1.70 -1.80
N TYR A 110 -6.54 2.86 -2.28
CA TYR A 110 -5.25 3.40 -1.92
C TYR A 110 -5.35 4.70 -1.12
N VAL A 111 -4.40 4.88 -0.21
CA VAL A 111 -3.96 6.21 0.19
C VAL A 111 -2.89 6.63 -0.79
N VAL A 112 -3.04 7.81 -1.39
CA VAL A 112 -2.16 8.34 -2.43
C VAL A 112 -1.52 9.61 -1.93
N LEU A 113 -0.19 9.63 -1.96
CA LEU A 113 0.63 10.81 -1.78
C LEU A 113 1.18 11.19 -3.15
N GLU A 114 0.94 12.43 -3.56
CA GLU A 114 1.47 13.01 -4.80
C GLU A 114 2.18 14.32 -4.49
N THR A 115 3.34 14.51 -5.10
CA THR A 115 4.13 15.75 -4.97
C THR A 115 3.97 16.62 -6.20
N ASP A 116 4.26 17.92 -6.06
CA ASP A 116 4.31 18.88 -7.17
C ASP A 116 5.42 18.62 -8.20
N PHE A 117 6.34 17.70 -7.92
CA PHE A 117 7.31 17.17 -8.89
C PHE A 117 6.91 15.80 -9.46
N ASN A 118 5.67 15.36 -9.27
CA ASN A 118 5.07 14.13 -9.81
C ASN A 118 5.65 12.81 -9.27
N LEU A 119 6.31 12.81 -8.11
CA LEU A 119 6.44 11.57 -7.33
C LEU A 119 5.07 11.16 -6.80
N VAL A 120 4.68 9.92 -7.03
CA VAL A 120 3.45 9.32 -6.52
C VAL A 120 3.79 8.08 -5.69
N VAL A 121 3.34 8.05 -4.44
CA VAL A 121 3.44 6.89 -3.55
C VAL A 121 2.03 6.46 -3.15
N ARG A 122 1.69 5.20 -3.37
CA ARG A 122 0.37 4.64 -3.05
C ARG A 122 0.52 3.42 -2.17
N PHE A 123 -0.30 3.31 -1.14
CA PHE A 123 -0.37 2.15 -0.27
C PHE A 123 -1.81 1.73 -0.06
N ASP A 124 -2.13 0.45 -0.23
CA ASP A 124 -3.49 -0.07 -0.07
C ASP A 124 -3.92 -0.18 1.42
N GLY A 125 -2.96 -0.01 2.33
CA GLY A 125 -3.13 -0.19 3.76
C GLY A 125 -3.00 -1.65 4.18
N ASN A 126 -2.58 -2.56 3.30
CA ASN A 126 -2.52 -3.98 3.61
C ASN A 126 -1.20 -4.61 3.17
N HIS A 127 -0.89 -4.65 1.89
CA HIS A 127 0.26 -5.41 1.39
C HIS A 127 0.95 -4.77 0.20
N HIS A 128 0.27 -3.89 -0.54
CA HIS A 128 0.73 -3.43 -1.85
C HIS A 128 1.14 -1.97 -1.82
N VAL A 129 2.39 -1.71 -2.18
CA VAL A 129 2.98 -0.36 -2.26
C VAL A 129 3.42 -0.10 -3.70
N GLU A 130 3.08 1.07 -4.21
CA GLU A 130 3.47 1.53 -5.54
C GLU A 130 4.25 2.83 -5.41
N ILE A 131 5.40 2.91 -6.07
CA ILE A 131 6.24 4.11 -6.15
C ILE A 131 6.42 4.43 -7.64
N VAL A 132 5.82 5.53 -8.08
CA VAL A 132 5.98 6.05 -9.44
C VAL A 132 6.84 7.29 -9.38
N VAL A 133 8.01 7.20 -10.00
CA VAL A 133 9.02 8.27 -10.01
C VAL A 133 9.10 8.89 -11.41
N PRO A 134 9.23 10.23 -11.54
CA PRO A 134 9.42 10.88 -12.83
C PRO A 134 10.66 10.39 -13.58
N GLY A 135 10.60 10.37 -14.91
CA GLY A 135 11.69 9.91 -15.77
C GLY A 135 12.97 10.74 -15.64
N GLU A 136 12.89 11.95 -15.08
CA GLU A 136 14.05 12.79 -14.77
C GLU A 136 15.01 12.13 -13.76
N TYR A 137 14.55 11.15 -12.98
CA TYR A 137 15.37 10.39 -12.03
C TYR A 137 16.05 9.15 -12.63
N THR A 138 15.94 8.89 -13.94
CA THR A 138 16.54 7.70 -14.58
C THR A 138 18.02 7.55 -14.25
N GLY A 139 18.38 6.41 -13.65
CA GLY A 139 19.75 6.09 -13.23
C GLY A 139 20.25 6.85 -11.98
N GLU A 140 19.40 7.64 -11.34
CA GLU A 140 19.75 8.44 -10.15
C GLU A 140 19.27 7.81 -8.84
N LEU A 141 18.45 6.76 -8.93
CA LEU A 141 17.84 6.09 -7.78
C LEU A 141 18.68 4.92 -7.27
N CYS A 142 18.37 4.50 -6.06
CA CYS A 142 18.86 3.29 -5.42
C CYS A 142 17.87 2.85 -4.35
N GLY A 143 18.06 1.64 -3.81
CA GLY A 143 17.15 1.01 -2.86
C GLY A 143 16.76 -0.39 -3.34
N ILE A 144 15.82 -1.02 -2.63
CA ILE A 144 15.33 -2.36 -3.01
C ILE A 144 14.61 -2.35 -4.38
N CYS A 145 14.06 -1.21 -4.80
CA CYS A 145 13.45 -1.04 -6.12
C CYS A 145 14.45 -0.86 -7.28
N GLY A 146 15.76 -1.02 -7.03
CA GLY A 146 16.78 -0.95 -8.06
C GLY A 146 17.27 0.47 -8.35
N ASN A 147 17.96 0.64 -9.48
CA ASN A 147 18.66 1.89 -9.82
C ASN A 147 17.95 2.77 -10.87
N PHE A 148 16.84 2.27 -11.42
CA PHE A 148 16.00 2.95 -12.40
C PHE A 148 16.73 3.35 -13.70
N ASN A 149 17.69 2.56 -14.17
CA ASN A 149 18.41 2.77 -15.44
C ASN A 149 17.76 2.07 -16.66
N GLY A 150 16.72 1.25 -16.42
CA GLY A 150 16.02 0.47 -17.46
C GLY A 150 16.58 -0.93 -17.73
N ASP A 151 17.59 -1.37 -16.97
CA ASP A 151 18.20 -2.70 -17.04
C ASP A 151 17.92 -3.50 -15.77
N GLY A 152 16.86 -4.32 -15.79
CA GLY A 152 16.50 -5.17 -14.65
C GLY A 152 17.54 -6.22 -14.27
N SER A 153 18.60 -6.43 -15.07
CA SER A 153 19.64 -7.41 -14.77
C SER A 153 20.68 -6.92 -13.76
N ASP A 154 20.72 -5.61 -13.47
CA ASP A 154 21.65 -5.00 -12.52
C ASP A 154 20.97 -4.32 -11.32
N ASP A 155 19.70 -4.61 -11.06
CA ASP A 155 18.95 -3.98 -9.97
C ASP A 155 19.22 -4.59 -8.58
N ASN A 156 19.94 -5.71 -8.50
CA ASN A 156 20.27 -6.38 -7.23
C ASN A 156 21.48 -5.74 -6.51
N LEU A 157 21.55 -4.42 -6.44
CA LEU A 157 22.66 -3.68 -5.85
C LEU A 157 22.42 -3.38 -4.37
N LYS A 158 23.46 -3.58 -3.56
CA LYS A 158 23.53 -3.18 -2.15
C LYS A 158 23.90 -1.70 -2.04
N PRO A 159 23.79 -1.07 -0.85
CA PRO A 159 24.17 0.34 -0.67
C PRO A 159 25.63 0.67 -1.02
N ASP A 160 26.53 -0.31 -0.97
CA ASP A 160 27.94 -0.15 -1.34
C ASP A 160 28.20 -0.27 -2.85
N GLY A 161 27.16 -0.49 -3.65
CA GLY A 161 27.23 -0.67 -5.10
C GLY A 161 27.64 -2.08 -5.56
N SER A 162 27.83 -3.03 -4.63
CA SER A 162 28.09 -4.42 -5.00
C SER A 162 26.79 -5.21 -5.18
N ALA A 163 26.82 -6.21 -6.06
CA ALA A 163 25.66 -7.08 -6.29
C ALA A 163 25.42 -8.02 -5.10
N ALA A 164 24.17 -8.16 -4.68
CA ALA A 164 23.72 -9.14 -3.71
C ALA A 164 23.65 -10.55 -4.33
N ALA A 165 24.01 -11.58 -3.57
CA ALA A 165 23.97 -12.98 -3.99
C ALA A 165 22.56 -13.60 -3.90
N SER A 166 21.65 -12.99 -3.15
CA SER A 166 20.26 -13.44 -3.00
C SER A 166 19.32 -12.26 -2.69
N SER A 167 18.01 -12.47 -2.88
CA SER A 167 16.99 -11.50 -2.50
C SER A 167 17.02 -11.16 -1.01
N SER A 168 17.34 -12.15 -0.16
CA SER A 168 17.48 -11.96 1.29
C SER A 168 18.70 -11.10 1.63
N GLU A 169 19.84 -11.31 0.97
CA GLU A 169 21.01 -10.44 1.14
C GLU A 169 20.69 -9.01 0.67
N LEU A 170 20.01 -8.88 -0.47
CA LEU A 170 19.58 -7.58 -0.99
C LEU A 170 18.72 -6.84 0.03
N GLY A 171 17.62 -7.46 0.48
CA GLY A 171 16.70 -6.86 1.45
C GLY A 171 17.42 -6.48 2.75
N ASN A 172 18.17 -7.41 3.34
CA ASN A 172 18.89 -7.16 4.60
C ASN A 172 19.93 -6.04 4.47
N SER A 173 20.54 -5.85 3.29
CA SER A 173 21.53 -4.79 3.06
C SER A 173 20.93 -3.38 3.06
N TRP A 174 19.64 -3.25 2.72
CA TRP A 174 18.90 -1.97 2.67
C TRP A 174 18.11 -1.67 3.94
N ARG A 175 18.42 -2.37 5.04
CA ARG A 175 17.80 -2.15 6.35
C ARG A 175 18.17 -0.78 6.92
N VAL A 176 17.19 -0.12 7.53
CA VAL A 176 17.37 1.15 8.26
C VAL A 176 17.69 0.87 9.74
N PHE A 177 18.94 1.12 10.17
CA PHE A 177 19.45 0.69 11.49
C PHE A 177 19.02 1.53 12.71
N ASN A 178 18.12 2.50 12.54
CA ASN A 178 17.57 3.33 13.62
C ASN A 178 16.04 3.47 13.54
N SER A 179 15.36 2.53 12.88
CA SER A 179 13.90 2.47 12.96
C SER A 179 13.48 2.07 14.39
N SER A 180 12.31 2.52 14.83
CA SER A 180 11.71 2.15 16.12
C SER A 180 11.17 0.71 16.16
N ASP A 181 11.73 -0.19 15.34
CA ASP A 181 11.27 -1.57 15.18
C ASP A 181 11.92 -2.47 16.23
N ASP A 182 11.35 -2.48 17.44
CA ASP A 182 11.86 -3.26 18.57
C ASP A 182 11.89 -4.79 18.33
N ASP A 183 11.23 -5.29 17.27
CA ASP A 183 11.16 -6.72 16.88
C ASP A 183 11.61 -6.97 15.42
N CYS A 184 12.56 -6.18 14.94
CA CYS A 184 13.10 -6.34 13.59
C CYS A 184 13.98 -7.61 13.49
N GLN A 185 13.60 -8.48 12.56
CA GLN A 185 14.28 -9.73 12.24
C GLN A 185 14.70 -9.72 10.76
N ASP A 186 15.97 -10.02 10.51
CA ASP A 186 16.50 -10.14 9.15
C ASP A 186 15.91 -11.37 8.44
N ASP A 187 15.83 -11.32 7.11
CA ASP A 187 15.44 -12.49 6.33
C ASP A 187 16.56 -13.54 6.34
N THR A 188 16.24 -14.75 6.79
CA THR A 188 17.19 -15.88 6.80
C THR A 188 17.42 -16.48 5.42
N GLY A 189 16.55 -16.16 4.44
CA GLY A 189 16.57 -16.77 3.11
C GLY A 189 16.12 -18.22 3.09
N GLU A 190 15.48 -18.68 4.17
CA GLU A 190 14.80 -19.97 4.18
C GLU A 190 13.60 -19.93 3.24
N ILE A 191 13.64 -20.79 2.22
CA ILE A 191 12.53 -20.96 1.27
C ILE A 191 11.50 -21.88 1.92
N PRO A 192 10.24 -21.46 2.05
CA PRO A 192 9.18 -22.32 2.57
C PRO A 192 9.05 -23.60 1.73
N PRO A 193 8.96 -24.78 2.35
CA PRO A 193 8.74 -26.01 1.60
C PRO A 193 7.38 -25.97 0.91
N CYS A 194 7.33 -26.42 -0.34
CA CYS A 194 6.08 -26.62 -1.06
C CYS A 194 5.99 -28.08 -1.51
N ASP A 195 5.03 -28.82 -0.94
CA ASP A 195 4.75 -30.18 -1.40
C ASP A 195 4.35 -30.15 -2.88
N GLU A 196 4.73 -31.19 -3.63
CA GLU A 196 4.46 -31.25 -5.06
C GLU A 196 2.95 -31.25 -5.36
N ASN A 197 2.12 -31.84 -4.50
CA ASN A 197 0.67 -31.81 -4.68
C ASN A 197 0.08 -30.42 -4.40
N ASP A 198 0.56 -29.74 -3.37
CA ASP A 198 0.14 -28.37 -3.04
C ASP A 198 0.56 -27.41 -4.16
N LYS A 199 1.80 -27.55 -4.65
CA LYS A 199 2.28 -26.77 -5.80
C LYS A 199 1.40 -26.99 -7.03
N ASN A 200 1.12 -28.24 -7.40
CA ASN A 200 0.24 -28.55 -8.54
C ASN A 200 -1.18 -27.97 -8.35
N LEU A 201 -1.68 -27.93 -7.12
CA LEU A 201 -2.96 -27.29 -6.79
C LEU A 201 -2.89 -25.77 -6.98
N TYR A 202 -1.85 -25.11 -6.48
CA TYR A 202 -1.68 -23.66 -6.57
C TYR A 202 -1.42 -23.19 -8.00
N GLU A 203 -0.77 -24.01 -8.83
CA GLU A 203 -0.58 -23.74 -10.27
C GLU A 203 -1.89 -23.86 -11.08
N SER A 204 -2.95 -24.44 -10.53
CA SER A 204 -4.22 -24.63 -11.23
C SER A 204 -5.00 -23.31 -11.41
N ASN A 205 -5.95 -23.30 -12.36
CA ASN A 205 -6.81 -22.15 -12.64
C ASN A 205 -7.76 -21.75 -11.50
N THR A 206 -7.95 -22.60 -10.48
CA THR A 206 -8.71 -22.22 -9.29
C THR A 206 -7.89 -21.39 -8.30
N PHE A 207 -6.57 -21.33 -8.50
CA PHE A 207 -5.61 -20.52 -7.73
C PHE A 207 -4.84 -19.60 -8.69
N CYS A 208 -3.51 -19.73 -8.80
CA CYS A 208 -2.65 -18.80 -9.52
C CYS A 208 -2.76 -18.92 -11.04
N GLY A 209 -3.19 -20.08 -11.57
CA GLY A 209 -3.27 -20.33 -13.01
C GLY A 209 -4.20 -19.37 -13.76
N ILE A 210 -5.14 -18.73 -13.06
CA ILE A 210 -6.01 -17.68 -13.62
C ILE A 210 -5.20 -16.49 -14.17
N ILE A 211 -4.01 -16.19 -13.61
CA ILE A 211 -3.13 -15.10 -14.06
C ILE A 211 -2.64 -15.36 -15.48
N THR A 212 -2.28 -16.60 -15.80
CA THR A 212 -1.72 -17.02 -17.10
C THR A 212 -2.77 -17.59 -18.06
N GLY A 213 -4.02 -17.73 -17.61
CA GLY A 213 -5.09 -18.35 -18.39
C GLY A 213 -5.29 -17.65 -19.74
N PRO A 214 -5.28 -18.37 -20.88
CA PRO A 214 -5.44 -17.76 -22.21
C PRO A 214 -6.86 -17.21 -22.45
N GLU A 215 -7.77 -17.51 -21.54
CA GLU A 215 -9.15 -17.03 -21.47
C GLU A 215 -9.45 -16.60 -20.02
N GLY A 216 -10.43 -15.71 -19.85
CA GLY A 216 -10.82 -15.19 -18.53
C GLY A 216 -10.49 -13.71 -18.35
N ALA A 217 -10.63 -13.21 -17.11
CA ALA A 217 -10.56 -11.79 -16.78
C ALA A 217 -9.22 -11.13 -17.14
N PHE A 218 -8.12 -11.89 -17.07
CA PHE A 218 -6.76 -11.39 -17.24
C PHE A 218 -6.21 -11.48 -18.66
N LYS A 219 -6.94 -12.10 -19.60
CA LYS A 219 -6.47 -12.35 -20.98
C LYS A 219 -5.97 -11.08 -21.69
N GLU A 220 -6.76 -10.02 -21.63
CA GLU A 220 -6.42 -8.74 -22.30
C GLU A 220 -5.17 -8.09 -21.70
N CYS A 221 -4.84 -8.42 -20.45
CA CYS A 221 -3.66 -7.91 -19.76
C CYS A 221 -2.35 -8.43 -20.35
N HIS A 222 -2.36 -9.67 -20.87
CA HIS A 222 -1.13 -10.35 -21.34
C HIS A 222 -0.41 -9.60 -22.47
N ALA A 223 -1.14 -8.73 -23.19
CA ALA A 223 -0.58 -7.91 -24.25
C ALA A 223 0.26 -6.74 -23.75
N VAL A 224 -0.03 -6.24 -22.53
CA VAL A 224 0.63 -5.06 -21.95
C VAL A 224 1.53 -5.42 -20.76
N LEU A 225 1.25 -6.55 -20.11
CA LEU A 225 1.97 -7.01 -18.92
C LEU A 225 2.16 -8.54 -18.98
N PRO A 226 3.41 -9.03 -19.09
CA PRO A 226 3.69 -10.46 -19.07
C PRO A 226 3.30 -11.11 -17.72
N PRO A 227 2.51 -12.20 -17.71
CA PRO A 227 1.94 -12.77 -16.48
C PRO A 227 2.90 -13.63 -15.65
N GLN A 228 4.02 -14.09 -16.24
CA GLN A 228 4.80 -15.20 -15.67
C GLN A 228 5.36 -14.91 -14.27
N VAL A 229 5.96 -13.72 -14.07
CA VAL A 229 6.54 -13.34 -12.77
C VAL A 229 5.45 -13.27 -11.69
N PHE A 230 4.26 -12.76 -12.03
CA PHE A 230 3.14 -12.68 -11.10
C PHE A 230 2.58 -14.07 -10.76
N PHE A 231 2.54 -14.97 -11.73
CA PHE A 231 2.17 -16.37 -11.49
C PHE A 231 3.16 -17.08 -10.56
N ASP A 232 4.46 -16.95 -10.84
CA ASP A 232 5.51 -17.59 -10.03
C ASP A 232 5.51 -17.07 -8.59
N ASN A 233 5.33 -15.75 -8.40
CA ASN A 233 5.20 -15.12 -7.09
C ASN A 233 3.92 -15.57 -6.37
N CYS A 234 2.78 -15.65 -7.06
CA CYS A 234 1.54 -16.17 -6.49
C CYS A 234 1.71 -17.59 -5.94
N VAL A 235 2.33 -18.49 -6.72
CA VAL A 235 2.58 -19.87 -6.29
C VAL A 235 3.52 -19.88 -5.08
N PHE A 236 4.57 -19.07 -5.11
CA PHE A 236 5.51 -18.92 -3.99
C PHE A 236 4.81 -18.47 -2.71
N ASP A 237 3.96 -17.45 -2.78
CA ASP A 237 3.20 -16.93 -1.64
C ASP A 237 2.21 -17.97 -1.08
N LEU A 238 1.53 -18.71 -1.95
CA LEU A 238 0.64 -19.80 -1.52
C LEU A 238 1.40 -20.95 -0.88
N CYS A 239 2.59 -21.31 -1.37
CA CYS A 239 3.47 -22.27 -0.70
C CYS A 239 3.87 -21.76 0.70
N ALA A 240 4.23 -20.49 0.82
CA ALA A 240 4.64 -19.88 2.08
C ALA A 240 3.50 -19.76 3.11
N THR A 241 2.26 -19.68 2.64
CA THR A 241 1.07 -19.47 3.47
C THR A 241 0.19 -20.70 3.63
N GLY A 242 0.58 -21.84 3.03
CA GLY A 242 -0.21 -23.06 3.07
C GLY A 242 -1.53 -22.95 2.30
N GLY A 243 -1.55 -22.16 1.22
CA GLY A 243 -2.71 -22.01 0.35
C GLY A 243 -3.75 -21.04 0.89
N ASP A 244 -3.33 -20.07 1.70
CA ASP A 244 -4.23 -19.05 2.25
C ASP A 244 -4.95 -18.28 1.12
N HIS A 245 -6.28 -18.27 1.19
CA HIS A 245 -7.09 -17.65 0.16
C HIS A 245 -6.96 -16.12 0.15
N GLY A 246 -6.65 -15.49 1.29
CA GLY A 246 -6.36 -14.06 1.35
C GLY A 246 -5.11 -13.71 0.54
N SER A 247 -4.06 -14.52 0.69
CA SER A 247 -2.80 -14.39 -0.04
C SER A 247 -2.99 -14.60 -1.54
N LEU A 248 -3.85 -15.54 -1.96
CA LEU A 248 -4.27 -15.66 -3.36
C LEU A 248 -4.89 -14.35 -3.86
N CYS A 249 -5.88 -13.81 -3.14
CA CYS A 249 -6.57 -12.59 -3.54
C CYS A 249 -5.63 -11.38 -3.62
N GLN A 250 -4.65 -11.30 -2.74
CA GLN A 250 -3.62 -10.24 -2.74
C GLN A 250 -2.70 -10.36 -3.97
N ALA A 251 -2.25 -11.56 -4.32
CA ALA A 251 -1.44 -11.79 -5.52
C ALA A 251 -2.23 -11.46 -6.80
N LEU A 252 -3.51 -11.83 -6.87
CA LEU A 252 -4.39 -11.50 -7.99
C LEU A 252 -4.67 -10.00 -8.09
N GLN A 253 -4.86 -9.32 -6.96
CA GLN A 253 -5.04 -7.87 -6.89
C GLN A 253 -3.81 -7.15 -7.43
N ALA A 254 -2.59 -7.54 -7.01
CA ALA A 254 -1.36 -6.92 -7.49
C ALA A 254 -1.21 -7.00 -9.02
N TYR A 255 -1.60 -8.12 -9.63
CA TYR A 255 -1.59 -8.25 -11.09
C TYR A 255 -2.68 -7.40 -11.76
N ALA A 256 -3.89 -7.36 -11.20
CA ALA A 256 -4.98 -6.52 -11.69
C ALA A 256 -4.64 -5.02 -11.64
N ASP A 257 -3.99 -4.58 -10.56
CA ASP A 257 -3.60 -3.18 -10.35
C ASP A 257 -2.52 -2.75 -11.34
N GLN A 258 -1.48 -3.57 -11.54
CA GLN A 258 -0.46 -3.30 -12.57
C GLN A 258 -1.05 -3.33 -13.99
N CYS A 259 -2.07 -4.16 -14.22
CA CYS A 259 -2.82 -4.16 -15.47
C CYS A 259 -3.56 -2.84 -15.71
N ALA A 260 -4.24 -2.34 -14.68
CA ALA A 260 -4.99 -1.09 -14.72
C ALA A 260 -4.06 0.11 -14.94
N GLN A 261 -2.87 0.11 -14.34
CA GLN A 261 -1.82 1.11 -14.60
C GLN A 261 -1.34 1.08 -16.06
N ALA A 262 -1.29 -0.11 -16.69
CA ALA A 262 -1.01 -0.26 -18.11
C ALA A 262 -2.21 0.09 -19.01
N GLY A 263 -3.31 0.59 -18.44
CA GLY A 263 -4.50 1.06 -19.16
C GLY A 263 -5.55 -0.02 -19.45
N VAL A 264 -5.39 -1.23 -18.91
CA VAL A 264 -6.33 -2.35 -19.10
C VAL A 264 -7.04 -2.66 -17.78
N ILE A 265 -8.28 -2.21 -17.65
CA ILE A 265 -9.11 -2.46 -16.46
C ILE A 265 -9.74 -3.85 -16.59
N VAL A 266 -9.55 -4.67 -15.56
CA VAL A 266 -10.06 -6.05 -15.51
C VAL A 266 -11.06 -6.23 -14.37
N THR A 267 -12.12 -6.99 -14.60
CA THR A 267 -13.08 -7.39 -13.55
C THR A 267 -12.89 -8.87 -13.25
N TRP A 268 -12.23 -9.17 -12.14
CA TRP A 268 -11.80 -10.53 -11.79
C TRP A 268 -12.44 -11.06 -10.50
N ARG A 269 -12.95 -10.16 -9.64
CA ARG A 269 -13.65 -10.50 -8.39
C ARG A 269 -15.12 -10.82 -8.61
N ASN A 270 -15.68 -11.60 -7.70
CA ASN A 270 -17.13 -11.79 -7.58
C ASN A 270 -17.53 -12.10 -6.13
N ASN A 271 -18.84 -12.25 -5.87
CA ASN A 271 -19.37 -12.49 -4.52
C ASN A 271 -18.87 -13.78 -3.84
N THR A 272 -18.31 -14.72 -4.60
CA THR A 272 -17.79 -16.01 -4.11
C THR A 272 -16.27 -16.16 -4.25
N PHE A 273 -15.63 -15.31 -5.04
CA PHE A 273 -14.19 -15.36 -5.33
C PHE A 273 -13.57 -13.99 -5.10
N CYS A 274 -12.78 -13.89 -4.03
CA CYS A 274 -12.15 -12.65 -3.58
C CYS A 274 -13.12 -11.45 -3.48
N PRO A 275 -14.25 -11.58 -2.74
CA PRO A 275 -15.24 -10.52 -2.62
C PRO A 275 -14.61 -9.26 -2.02
N PHE A 276 -15.04 -8.09 -2.51
CA PHE A 276 -14.61 -6.79 -2.02
C PHE A 276 -15.80 -6.11 -1.32
N PRO A 277 -15.98 -6.33 -0.01
CA PRO A 277 -17.11 -5.74 0.71
C PRO A 277 -16.93 -4.23 0.85
N CYS A 278 -18.01 -3.49 0.60
CA CYS A 278 -18.10 -2.05 0.81
C CYS A 278 -19.05 -1.73 1.96
N GLU A 279 -18.75 -0.64 2.68
CA GLU A 279 -19.56 -0.17 3.80
C GLU A 279 -20.92 0.37 3.31
N PRO A 280 -21.96 0.42 4.16
CA PRO A 280 -23.26 0.98 3.77
C PRO A 280 -23.15 2.41 3.20
N GLY A 281 -23.88 2.68 2.12
CA GLY A 281 -23.79 3.95 1.38
C GLY A 281 -22.65 4.00 0.36
N SER A 282 -22.06 2.84 0.04
CA SER A 282 -21.06 2.69 -1.00
C SER A 282 -21.18 1.36 -1.73
N HIS A 283 -20.63 1.28 -2.93
CA HIS A 283 -20.57 0.08 -3.75
C HIS A 283 -19.19 -0.12 -4.39
N TYR A 284 -18.91 -1.35 -4.80
CA TYR A 284 -17.64 -1.71 -5.43
C TYR A 284 -17.59 -1.28 -6.90
N GLU A 285 -16.45 -0.75 -7.33
CA GLU A 285 -16.11 -0.56 -8.73
C GLU A 285 -14.67 -1.03 -9.01
N SER A 286 -14.46 -1.69 -10.16
CA SER A 286 -13.11 -2.08 -10.63
C SER A 286 -12.24 -0.87 -11.05
N CYS A 287 -12.85 0.31 -11.17
CA CYS A 287 -12.20 1.55 -11.62
C CYS A 287 -12.91 2.74 -10.97
N ALA A 288 -12.76 2.86 -9.66
CA ALA A 288 -13.30 3.98 -8.90
C ALA A 288 -12.65 5.30 -9.33
N PRO A 289 -13.41 6.42 -9.39
CA PRO A 289 -12.87 7.71 -9.74
C PRO A 289 -11.67 8.10 -8.86
N PRO A 290 -10.58 8.62 -9.47
CA PRO A 290 -9.32 8.85 -8.77
C PRO A 290 -9.43 9.89 -7.64
N CYS A 291 -10.37 10.82 -7.74
CA CYS A 291 -10.64 11.85 -6.73
C CYS A 291 -12.13 11.81 -6.36
N PRO A 292 -12.50 11.04 -5.33
CA PRO A 292 -13.89 10.97 -4.88
C PRO A 292 -14.32 12.31 -4.27
N ALA A 293 -15.63 12.59 -4.28
CA ALA A 293 -16.19 13.72 -3.57
C ALA A 293 -16.02 13.54 -2.05
N THR A 294 -15.51 14.55 -1.36
CA THR A 294 -15.22 14.50 0.08
C THR A 294 -15.86 15.66 0.83
N CYS A 295 -16.02 15.51 2.14
CA CYS A 295 -16.54 16.56 3.00
C CYS A 295 -15.64 17.81 3.09
N SER A 296 -14.33 17.69 2.82
CA SER A 296 -13.36 18.77 3.04
C SER A 296 -13.03 19.58 1.77
N ASN A 297 -13.53 19.19 0.59
CA ASN A 297 -13.37 19.92 -0.68
C ASN A 297 -11.92 20.37 -1.00
N ALA A 298 -10.91 19.70 -0.45
CA ALA A 298 -9.52 19.93 -0.86
C ALA A 298 -9.38 19.47 -2.31
N SER A 299 -8.97 20.38 -3.19
CA SER A 299 -8.81 20.11 -4.62
C SER A 299 -7.33 19.90 -4.94
N LEU A 300 -7.02 18.90 -5.78
CA LEU A 300 -5.69 18.71 -6.35
C LEU A 300 -5.24 19.94 -7.15
N PRO A 301 -4.04 20.48 -6.89
CA PRO A 301 -3.41 21.44 -7.80
C PRO A 301 -3.20 20.76 -9.17
N GLY A 302 -3.78 21.31 -10.24
CA GLY A 302 -3.64 20.75 -11.60
C GLY A 302 -4.79 19.84 -12.07
N GLY A 303 -5.79 19.57 -11.23
CA GLY A 303 -6.95 18.74 -11.56
C GLY A 303 -6.79 17.26 -11.22
N CYS A 304 -7.82 16.47 -11.48
CA CYS A 304 -7.85 15.03 -11.18
C CYS A 304 -7.53 14.20 -12.44
N ASN A 305 -6.24 14.04 -12.73
CA ASN A 305 -5.76 13.32 -13.93
C ASN A 305 -5.11 11.96 -13.60
N GLN A 306 -5.23 11.48 -12.37
CA GLN A 306 -4.67 10.18 -12.01
C GLN A 306 -5.47 9.04 -12.66
N GLN A 307 -4.87 7.85 -12.75
CA GLN A 307 -5.58 6.65 -13.16
C GLN A 307 -6.59 6.24 -12.09
N CYS A 308 -7.75 5.73 -12.49
CA CYS A 308 -8.69 5.11 -11.55
C CYS A 308 -8.08 3.90 -10.85
N ALA A 309 -8.68 3.48 -9.74
CA ALA A 309 -8.25 2.29 -9.01
C ALA A 309 -9.43 1.48 -8.51
N GLU A 310 -9.26 0.17 -8.37
CA GLU A 310 -10.28 -0.70 -7.77
C GLU A 310 -10.61 -0.22 -6.34
N GLY A 311 -11.89 -0.15 -5.98
CA GLY A 311 -12.28 0.25 -4.62
C GLY A 311 -13.77 0.52 -4.45
N CYS A 312 -14.14 1.04 -3.28
CA CYS A 312 -15.51 1.42 -2.96
C CYS A 312 -15.76 2.89 -3.33
N VAL A 313 -16.90 3.14 -3.98
CA VAL A 313 -17.38 4.46 -4.39
C VAL A 313 -18.63 4.79 -3.59
N CYS A 314 -18.70 6.01 -3.06
CA CYS A 314 -19.90 6.47 -2.36
C CYS A 314 -21.09 6.56 -3.31
N ASP A 315 -22.26 6.13 -2.84
CA ASP A 315 -23.50 6.21 -3.62
C ASP A 315 -23.94 7.66 -3.82
N ASP A 316 -24.81 7.90 -4.81
CA ASP A 316 -25.38 9.21 -5.08
C ASP A 316 -26.00 9.83 -3.80
N GLY A 317 -25.57 11.05 -3.46
CA GLY A 317 -25.99 11.76 -2.25
C GLY A 317 -25.11 11.52 -1.02
N PHE A 318 -24.10 10.65 -1.12
CA PHE A 318 -23.08 10.43 -0.11
C PHE A 318 -21.73 11.01 -0.53
N VAL A 319 -20.93 11.42 0.44
CA VAL A 319 -19.57 11.93 0.26
C VAL A 319 -18.63 11.30 1.28
N LEU A 320 -17.33 11.27 0.97
CA LEU A 320 -16.33 10.66 1.82
C LEU A 320 -16.01 11.56 3.03
N SER A 321 -16.20 11.01 4.23
CA SER A 321 -15.84 11.56 5.53
C SER A 321 -14.83 10.62 6.20
N GLY A 322 -13.54 10.93 6.06
CA GLY A 322 -12.47 9.99 6.40
C GLY A 322 -12.51 8.78 5.49
N ASP A 323 -12.83 7.61 6.03
CA ASP A 323 -12.93 6.33 5.32
C ASP A 323 -14.39 5.87 5.09
N LYS A 324 -15.38 6.71 5.43
CA LYS A 324 -16.81 6.36 5.37
C LYS A 324 -17.58 7.26 4.42
N CYS A 325 -18.55 6.68 3.72
CA CYS A 325 -19.52 7.42 2.93
C CYS A 325 -20.67 7.88 3.84
N VAL A 326 -20.87 9.19 3.94
CA VAL A 326 -21.92 9.79 4.76
C VAL A 326 -22.75 10.79 3.93
N PRO A 327 -24.01 11.04 4.28
CA PRO A 327 -24.78 12.15 3.74
C PRO A 327 -24.04 13.48 3.98
N THR A 328 -24.16 14.44 3.05
CA THR A 328 -23.43 15.72 3.13
C THR A 328 -23.72 16.53 4.40
N ASP A 329 -24.91 16.39 4.98
CA ASP A 329 -25.31 17.05 6.22
C ASP A 329 -24.71 16.40 7.49
N GLN A 330 -24.04 15.25 7.34
CA GLN A 330 -23.31 14.54 8.40
C GLN A 330 -21.79 14.71 8.27
N CYS A 331 -21.34 15.63 7.42
CA CYS A 331 -19.94 16.01 7.38
C CYS A 331 -19.48 16.62 8.70
N GLY A 332 -18.26 16.28 9.10
CA GLY A 332 -17.56 16.89 10.23
C GLY A 332 -17.10 18.32 9.98
N CYS A 333 -16.09 18.76 10.73
CA CYS A 333 -15.63 20.14 10.71
C CYS A 333 -14.17 20.28 10.29
N LEU A 334 -13.81 21.48 9.86
CA LEU A 334 -12.42 21.86 9.63
C LEU A 334 -11.89 22.59 10.88
N ASP A 335 -10.68 22.29 11.31
CA ASP A 335 -9.99 23.07 12.33
C ASP A 335 -9.39 24.38 11.77
N ASN A 336 -8.76 25.17 12.64
CA ASN A 336 -8.15 26.45 12.26
C ASN A 336 -7.00 26.32 11.25
N ASN A 337 -6.43 25.13 11.10
CA ASN A 337 -5.38 24.83 10.13
C ASN A 337 -5.97 24.26 8.82
N GLY A 338 -7.29 24.13 8.73
CA GLY A 338 -7.97 23.55 7.57
C GLY A 338 -7.91 22.02 7.55
N HIS A 339 -7.59 21.35 8.66
CA HIS A 339 -7.64 19.89 8.73
C HIS A 339 -9.04 19.40 9.05
N TYR A 340 -9.47 18.35 8.36
CA TYR A 340 -10.80 17.78 8.52
C TYR A 340 -10.87 16.80 9.70
N HIS A 341 -11.95 16.93 10.48
CA HIS A 341 -12.29 16.08 11.61
C HIS A 341 -13.68 15.50 11.39
N PRO A 342 -13.81 14.19 11.08
CA PRO A 342 -15.09 13.51 10.93
C PRO A 342 -16.00 13.67 12.15
N VAL A 343 -17.33 13.65 11.94
CA VAL A 343 -18.29 13.49 13.05
C VAL A 343 -18.11 12.09 13.63
N SER A 344 -18.01 12.03 14.95
CA SER A 344 -17.93 10.81 15.71
C SER A 344 -19.20 9.99 15.75
#